data_AF-A0A7J7E3F9-F1
#
_entry.id   AF-A0A7J7E3F9-F1
#
_cell.length_a   1.000
_cell.length_b   1.000
_cell.length_c   1.000
_cell.angle_alpha   90.00
_cell.angle_beta   90.00
_cell.angle_gamma   90.00
#
_symmetry.space_group_name_H-M   'P 1'
#
loop_
_entity.id
_entity.type
_entity.pdbx_description
1 polymer ?
#
loop_
_entity_poly.entity_id
_entity_poly.type
_entity_poly.pdbx_seq_one_letter_code
_entity_poly.pdbx_strand_id
1 'polypeptide(L)'
;MGMWASLDAMWEMPAEKRIFGAVLLFSWTVYLWETFLAQRQRRIYKTTTRVPLELGQIMDSETFEKSRLYQLDKSTFSFWSGLYSEIEGTLILLFGGIPYLWRLSGQFCGYAGFGPEYEITQSLVFLLLATLFSALTGLPWSLYNTFVIEEKHGFNQQTLGFFMKDAIKKFVVTQCILLPVSSLLLYIIKIGGDYFFIYAWLFTLVVSLVLVTIYADYIAPLFDKFTPLPEGKLKQEIEVMAKSIDFPLTKVYVVEGSKRSSHSNAYFYGFFKNKRIVLFDTLLEEYSVLNKDIQEESGMEPRNDGEGDSEEIKAKVKSSYVLKKNK
;
A
#
# COMPACT_ATOMS: atom_id res chain seq x y z
N MET A 1 -10.49 45.60 -19.89
CA MET A 1 -9.09 46.06 -19.70
C MET A 1 -8.34 45.34 -18.57
N GLY A 2 -8.98 44.52 -17.72
CA GLY A 2 -8.31 43.92 -16.53
C GLY A 2 -7.65 42.54 -16.68
N MET A 3 -8.13 41.67 -17.59
CA MET A 3 -7.63 40.28 -17.68
C MET A 3 -6.31 40.13 -18.46
N TRP A 4 -6.03 41.06 -19.38
CA TRP A 4 -4.79 41.07 -20.17
C TRP A 4 -3.64 41.71 -19.37
N ALA A 5 -3.91 42.77 -18.61
CA ALA A 5 -2.94 43.39 -17.71
C ALA A 5 -2.43 42.42 -16.62
N SER A 6 -3.27 41.48 -16.15
CA SER A 6 -2.85 40.44 -15.20
C SER A 6 -1.95 39.38 -15.83
N LEU A 7 -2.10 39.09 -17.13
CA LEU A 7 -1.27 38.12 -17.84
C LEU A 7 0.11 38.70 -18.14
N ASP A 8 0.17 39.96 -18.54
CA ASP A 8 1.45 40.67 -18.76
C ASP A 8 2.24 40.77 -17.45
N ALA A 9 1.57 41.09 -16.33
CA ALA A 9 2.19 41.10 -15.01
C ALA A 9 2.73 39.72 -14.58
N MET A 10 2.09 38.61 -14.99
CA MET A 10 2.60 37.26 -14.74
C MET A 10 3.85 36.94 -15.58
N TRP A 11 3.94 37.45 -16.81
CA TRP A 11 5.13 37.28 -17.64
C TRP A 11 6.33 38.10 -17.17
N GLU A 12 6.10 39.21 -16.48
CA GLU A 12 7.15 40.02 -15.87
C GLU A 12 7.64 39.52 -14.50
N MET A 13 6.96 38.53 -13.90
CA MET A 13 7.40 37.97 -12.62
C MET A 13 8.77 37.26 -12.71
N PRO A 14 9.60 37.35 -11.65
CA PRO A 14 10.85 36.59 -11.55
C PRO A 14 10.63 35.08 -11.75
N ALA A 15 11.58 34.42 -12.41
CA ALA A 15 11.46 33.02 -12.79
C ALA A 15 11.22 32.09 -11.58
N GLU A 16 11.91 32.32 -10.47
CA GLU A 16 11.77 31.56 -9.23
C GLU A 16 10.35 31.65 -8.64
N LYS A 17 9.71 32.83 -8.73
CA LYS A 17 8.32 33.00 -8.27
C LYS A 17 7.34 32.32 -9.22
N ARG A 18 7.60 32.36 -10.52
CA ARG A 18 6.78 31.66 -11.54
C ARG A 18 6.84 30.15 -11.35
N ILE A 19 8.03 29.59 -11.15
CA ILE A 19 8.22 28.14 -10.93
C ILE A 19 7.49 27.71 -9.66
N PHE A 20 7.73 28.39 -8.54
CA PHE A 20 7.09 28.06 -7.27
C PHE A 20 5.55 28.17 -7.35
N GLY A 21 5.05 29.29 -7.91
CA GLY A 21 3.62 29.51 -8.07
C GLY A 21 2.96 28.48 -9.00
N ALA A 22 3.62 28.10 -10.10
CA ALA A 22 3.12 27.10 -11.03
C ALA A 22 3.03 25.70 -10.39
N VAL A 23 4.04 25.29 -9.61
CA VAL A 23 4.02 24.00 -8.89
C VAL A 23 2.88 23.96 -7.88
N LEU A 24 2.72 25.01 -7.07
CA LEU A 24 1.68 25.08 -6.05
C LEU A 24 0.27 25.13 -6.67
N LEU A 25 0.08 25.94 -7.72
CA LEU A 25 -1.18 26.01 -8.45
C LEU A 25 -1.53 24.66 -9.10
N PHE A 26 -0.54 23.96 -9.67
CA PHE A 26 -0.75 22.64 -10.24
C PHE A 26 -1.18 21.63 -9.16
N SER A 27 -0.52 21.62 -8.01
CA SER A 27 -0.90 20.79 -6.85
C SER A 27 -2.37 21.02 -6.47
N TRP A 28 -2.77 22.27 -6.25
CA TRP A 28 -4.15 22.62 -5.91
C TRP A 28 -5.14 22.25 -7.01
N THR A 29 -4.76 22.42 -8.28
CA THR A 29 -5.63 22.07 -9.41
C THR A 29 -5.90 20.56 -9.46
N VAL A 30 -4.87 19.74 -9.26
CA VAL A 30 -5.00 18.29 -9.20
C VAL A 30 -5.84 17.89 -7.98
N TYR A 31 -5.56 18.45 -6.81
CA TYR A 31 -6.34 18.17 -5.59
C TYR A 31 -7.83 18.49 -5.76
N LEU A 32 -8.16 19.64 -6.35
CA LEU A 32 -9.55 20.02 -6.62
C LEU A 32 -10.22 19.07 -7.62
N TRP A 33 -9.49 18.64 -8.65
CA TRP A 33 -9.97 17.68 -9.63
C TRP A 33 -10.25 16.31 -9.00
N GLU A 34 -9.32 15.77 -8.21
CA GLU A 34 -9.50 14.50 -7.51
C GLU A 34 -10.63 14.57 -6.49
N THR A 35 -10.74 15.68 -5.76
CA THR A 35 -11.86 15.92 -4.82
C THR A 35 -13.20 15.96 -5.55
N PHE A 36 -13.26 16.55 -6.74
CA PHE A 36 -14.45 16.53 -7.58
C PHE A 36 -14.84 15.10 -7.98
N LEU A 37 -13.88 14.28 -8.43
CA LEU A 37 -14.12 12.88 -8.79
C LEU A 37 -14.57 12.06 -7.56
N ALA A 38 -13.90 12.22 -6.42
CA ALA A 38 -14.23 11.54 -5.17
C ALA A 38 -15.65 11.88 -4.70
N GLN A 39 -16.06 13.15 -4.82
CA GLN A 39 -17.40 13.58 -4.45
C GLN A 39 -18.48 12.99 -5.37
N ARG A 40 -18.20 12.81 -6.67
CA ARG A 40 -19.11 12.13 -7.60
C ARG A 40 -19.29 10.66 -7.19
N GLN A 41 -18.20 9.97 -6.89
CA GLN A 41 -18.26 8.57 -6.44
C GLN A 41 -18.98 8.45 -5.08
N ARG A 42 -18.70 9.37 -4.15
CA ARG A 42 -19.38 9.40 -2.85
C ARG A 42 -20.88 9.62 -2.96
N ARG A 43 -21.33 10.43 -3.94
CA ARG A 43 -22.74 10.61 -4.24
C ARG A 43 -23.39 9.28 -4.64
N ILE A 44 -22.71 8.46 -5.45
CA ILE A 44 -23.23 7.13 -5.84
C ILE A 44 -23.44 6.25 -4.60
N TYR A 45 -22.49 6.21 -3.66
CA TYR A 45 -22.63 5.44 -2.42
C TYR A 45 -23.78 5.93 -1.52
N LYS A 46 -24.11 7.22 -1.57
CA LYS A 46 -25.23 7.80 -0.82
C LYS A 46 -26.59 7.59 -1.50
N THR A 47 -26.63 7.69 -2.82
CA THR A 47 -27.88 7.66 -3.60
C THR A 47 -28.31 6.24 -3.94
N THR A 48 -27.37 5.34 -4.23
CA THR A 48 -27.67 3.95 -4.61
C THR A 48 -27.86 3.11 -3.35
N THR A 49 -29.06 3.16 -2.77
CA THR A 49 -29.40 2.50 -1.49
C THR A 49 -30.05 1.13 -1.67
N ARG A 50 -30.28 0.70 -2.92
CA ARG A 50 -30.85 -0.61 -3.26
C ARG A 50 -30.00 -1.25 -4.34
N VAL A 51 -30.02 -2.59 -4.38
CA VAL A 51 -29.35 -3.37 -5.42
C VAL A 51 -29.96 -2.99 -6.79
N PRO A 52 -29.15 -2.54 -7.75
CA PRO A 52 -29.59 -2.33 -9.12
C PRO A 52 -30.14 -3.63 -9.73
N LEU A 53 -31.11 -3.53 -10.64
CA LEU A 53 -31.73 -4.71 -11.26
C LEU A 53 -30.71 -5.59 -11.98
N GLU A 54 -29.69 -4.96 -12.57
CA GLU A 54 -28.59 -5.59 -13.29
C GLU A 54 -27.69 -6.44 -12.38
N LEU A 55 -27.69 -6.16 -11.07
CA LEU A 55 -26.86 -6.84 -10.07
C LEU A 55 -27.65 -7.79 -9.17
N GLY A 56 -28.96 -7.95 -9.40
CA GLY A 56 -29.84 -8.73 -8.51
C GLY A 56 -29.45 -10.21 -8.36
N GLN A 57 -28.78 -10.79 -9.36
CA GLN A 57 -28.27 -12.17 -9.34
C GLN A 57 -26.84 -12.29 -8.77
N ILE A 58 -26.14 -11.16 -8.58
CA ILE A 58 -24.72 -11.12 -8.19
C ILE A 58 -24.57 -10.85 -6.70
N MET A 59 -25.43 -10.00 -6.13
CA MET A 59 -25.28 -9.55 -4.75
C MET A 59 -26.62 -9.42 -4.04
N ASP A 60 -26.71 -10.01 -2.84
CA ASP A 60 -27.87 -9.86 -1.97
C ASP A 60 -27.90 -8.47 -1.31
N SER A 61 -29.08 -8.08 -0.81
CA SER A 61 -29.30 -6.77 -0.21
C SER A 61 -28.47 -6.49 1.05
N GLU A 62 -28.17 -7.52 1.85
CA GLU A 62 -27.37 -7.37 3.08
C GLU A 62 -25.90 -7.10 2.74
N THR A 63 -25.34 -7.88 1.83
CA THR A 63 -23.97 -7.73 1.32
C THR A 63 -23.81 -6.40 0.57
N PHE A 64 -24.82 -5.98 -0.19
CA PHE A 64 -24.84 -4.67 -0.83
C PHE A 64 -24.76 -3.54 0.19
N GLU A 65 -25.57 -3.57 1.24
CA GLU A 65 -25.58 -2.51 2.26
C GLU A 65 -24.28 -2.47 3.05
N LYS A 66 -23.73 -3.64 3.43
CA LYS A 66 -22.40 -3.73 4.07
C LYS A 66 -21.31 -3.12 3.20
N SER A 67 -21.28 -3.47 1.91
CA SER A 67 -20.32 -2.93 0.94
C SER A 67 -20.47 -1.42 0.77
N ARG A 68 -21.71 -0.93 0.67
CA ARG A 68 -22.02 0.50 0.53
C ARG A 68 -21.54 1.30 1.74
N LEU A 69 -21.80 0.82 2.96
CA LEU A 69 -21.36 1.47 4.19
C LEU A 69 -19.83 1.46 4.34
N TYR A 70 -19.18 0.34 4.01
CA TYR A 70 -17.71 0.24 3.99
C TYR A 70 -17.08 1.25 3.04
N GLN A 71 -17.57 1.33 1.81
CA GLN A 71 -17.06 2.29 0.83
C GLN A 71 -17.37 3.74 1.20
N LEU A 72 -18.49 4.01 1.87
CA LEU A 72 -18.83 5.35 2.34
C LEU A 72 -17.92 5.83 3.48
N ASP A 73 -17.56 4.94 4.40
CA ASP A 73 -16.59 5.22 5.47
C ASP A 73 -15.19 5.48 4.88
N LYS A 74 -14.73 4.62 3.96
CA LYS A 74 -13.46 4.83 3.24
C LYS A 74 -13.42 6.12 2.45
N SER A 75 -14.52 6.45 1.76
CA SER A 75 -14.64 7.70 1.01
C SER A 75 -14.55 8.92 1.93
N THR A 76 -15.16 8.85 3.12
CA THR A 76 -15.10 9.94 4.11
C THR A 76 -13.69 10.08 4.69
N PHE A 77 -13.03 8.96 5.01
CA PHE A 77 -11.64 8.96 5.46
C PHE A 77 -10.68 9.52 4.39
N SER A 78 -10.81 9.06 3.14
CA SER A 78 -9.98 9.51 2.02
C SER A 78 -10.08 11.01 1.77
N PHE A 79 -11.26 11.60 1.98
CA PHE A 79 -11.43 13.05 1.86
C PHE A 79 -10.63 13.80 2.92
N TRP A 80 -10.70 13.38 4.19
CA TRP A 80 -10.00 14.04 5.29
C TRP A 80 -8.49 13.84 5.23
N SER A 81 -8.04 12.63 4.90
CA SER A 81 -6.60 12.34 4.75
C SER A 81 -6.00 13.08 3.56
N GLY A 82 -6.74 13.16 2.43
CA GLY A 82 -6.34 13.95 1.27
C GLY A 82 -6.24 15.44 1.58
N LEU A 83 -7.26 16.01 2.25
CA LEU A 83 -7.24 17.41 2.68
C LEU A 83 -6.07 17.71 3.63
N TYR A 84 -5.81 16.84 4.61
CA TYR A 84 -4.66 16.98 5.48
C TYR A 84 -3.34 16.97 4.71
N SER A 85 -3.18 16.02 3.79
CA SER A 85 -1.96 15.88 2.99
C SER A 85 -1.71 17.12 2.11
N GLU A 86 -2.75 17.68 1.50
CA GLU A 86 -2.64 18.90 0.69
C GLU A 86 -2.28 20.12 1.54
N ILE A 87 -2.88 20.25 2.73
CA ILE A 87 -2.55 21.32 3.69
C ILE A 87 -1.11 21.17 4.16
N GLU A 88 -0.69 19.97 4.57
CA GLU A 88 0.68 19.69 5.01
C GLU A 88 1.69 20.05 3.91
N GLY A 89 1.49 19.57 2.68
CA GLY A 89 2.35 19.89 1.53
C GLY A 89 2.39 21.39 1.22
N THR A 90 1.23 22.05 1.22
CA THR A 90 1.13 23.51 1.00
C THR A 90 1.90 24.30 2.06
N LEU A 91 1.73 23.96 3.34
CA LEU A 91 2.42 24.64 4.44
C LEU A 91 3.94 24.38 4.39
N ILE A 92 4.37 23.15 4.09
CA ILE A 92 5.79 22.81 3.93
C ILE A 92 6.43 23.66 2.82
N LEU A 93 5.75 23.82 1.68
CA LEU A 93 6.27 24.62 0.57
C LEU A 93 6.29 26.12 0.89
N LEU A 94 5.20 26.67 1.44
CA LEU A 94 5.08 28.10 1.73
C LEU A 94 6.02 28.57 2.85
N PHE A 95 6.23 27.76 3.88
CA PHE A 95 7.06 28.11 5.04
C PHE A 95 8.51 27.58 4.93
N GLY A 96 8.89 26.98 3.80
CA GLY A 96 10.26 26.53 3.58
C GLY A 96 10.66 25.34 4.47
N GLY A 97 9.75 24.40 4.70
CA GLY A 97 9.98 23.20 5.51
C GLY A 97 11.11 22.32 4.94
N ILE A 98 11.24 22.23 3.61
CA ILE A 98 12.33 21.48 2.95
C ILE A 98 13.71 22.12 3.25
N PRO A 99 13.95 23.43 2.99
CA PRO A 99 15.18 24.11 3.42
C PRO A 99 15.43 24.07 4.94
N TYR A 100 14.39 24.11 5.76
CA TYR A 100 14.52 23.94 7.20
C TYR A 100 15.08 22.57 7.56
N LEU A 101 14.49 21.49 7.04
CA LEU A 101 14.93 20.13 7.29
C LEU A 101 16.34 19.86 6.73
N TRP A 102 16.69 20.46 5.59
CA TRP A 102 18.05 20.41 5.04
C TRP A 102 19.08 21.02 6.00
N ARG A 103 18.80 22.21 6.55
CA ARG A 103 19.67 22.87 7.54
C ARG A 103 19.78 22.07 8.83
N LEU A 104 18.67 21.52 9.32
CA LEU A 104 18.64 20.65 10.50
C LEU A 104 19.53 19.40 10.28
N SER A 105 19.47 18.82 9.08
CA SER A 105 20.32 17.68 8.71
C SER A 105 21.81 18.05 8.76
N GLY A 106 22.17 19.24 8.29
CA GLY A 106 23.53 19.77 8.39
C GLY A 106 23.99 20.00 9.84
N GLN A 107 23.09 20.41 10.74
CA GLN A 107 23.41 20.55 12.17
C GLN A 107 23.74 19.19 12.82
N PHE A 108 22.99 18.14 12.49
CA PHE A 108 23.29 16.78 12.95
C PHE A 108 24.64 16.28 12.41
N CYS A 109 24.94 16.54 11.13
CA CYS A 109 26.24 16.22 10.54
C CYS A 109 27.38 16.98 11.25
N GLY A 110 27.22 18.28 11.48
CA GLY A 110 28.22 19.12 12.14
C GLY A 110 28.52 18.67 13.57
N TYR A 111 27.50 18.27 14.33
CA TYR A 111 27.69 17.69 15.67
C TYR A 111 28.50 16.39 15.65
N ALA A 112 28.33 15.59 14.60
CA ALA A 112 29.08 14.35 14.38
C ALA A 112 30.48 14.56 13.74
N GLY A 113 30.91 15.82 13.55
CA GLY A 113 32.22 16.16 12.97
C GLY A 113 32.26 16.17 11.44
N PHE A 114 31.12 16.08 10.77
CA PHE A 114 31.03 16.18 9.30
C PHE A 114 30.66 17.61 8.91
N GLY A 115 31.60 18.31 8.27
CA GLY A 115 31.38 19.65 7.72
C GLY A 115 30.47 19.67 6.48
N PRO A 116 30.16 20.88 5.97
CA PRO A 116 29.29 21.06 4.80
C PRO A 116 29.86 20.46 3.50
N GLU A 117 31.16 20.15 3.46
CA GLU A 117 31.81 19.45 2.35
C GLU A 117 31.29 18.01 2.16
N TYR A 118 30.72 17.41 3.21
CA TYR A 118 30.14 16.06 3.17
C TYR A 118 28.67 16.09 2.72
N GLU A 119 28.40 16.67 1.55
CA GLU A 119 27.04 16.89 1.03
C GLU A 119 26.23 15.59 0.88
N ILE A 120 26.88 14.47 0.49
CA ILE A 120 26.20 13.16 0.42
C ILE A 120 25.74 12.73 1.81
N THR A 121 26.60 12.85 2.84
CA THR A 121 26.25 12.51 4.22
C THR A 121 25.07 13.36 4.71
N GLN A 122 25.09 14.68 4.46
CA GLN A 122 23.96 15.56 4.78
C GLN A 122 22.68 15.16 4.04
N SER A 123 22.79 14.75 2.77
CA SER A 123 21.67 14.26 1.97
C SER A 123 21.07 12.97 2.54
N LEU A 124 21.90 12.04 3.04
CA LEU A 124 21.42 10.81 3.67
C LEU A 124 20.71 11.08 4.99
N VAL A 125 21.23 12.00 5.81
CA VAL A 125 20.55 12.45 7.04
C VAL A 125 19.22 13.12 6.69
N PHE A 126 19.20 13.96 5.66
CA PHE A 126 17.97 14.59 5.17
C PHE A 126 16.93 13.55 4.72
N LEU A 127 17.32 12.55 3.92
CA LEU A 127 16.43 11.47 3.50
C LEU A 127 15.87 10.67 4.68
N LEU A 128 16.72 10.34 5.66
CA LEU A 128 16.29 9.64 6.87
C LEU A 128 15.27 10.46 7.66
N LEU A 129 15.55 11.75 7.91
CA LEU A 129 14.65 12.62 8.65
C LEU A 129 13.35 12.91 7.89
N ALA A 130 13.42 13.07 6.56
CA ALA A 130 12.25 13.32 5.73
C ALA A 130 11.31 12.11 5.69
N THR A 131 11.87 10.91 5.51
CA THR A 131 11.08 9.66 5.53
C THR A 131 10.58 9.34 6.93
N LEU A 132 11.33 9.66 7.98
CA LEU A 132 10.87 9.54 9.37
C LEU A 132 9.71 10.50 9.66
N PHE A 133 9.81 11.76 9.25
CA PHE A 133 8.74 12.75 9.37
C PHE A 133 7.47 12.24 8.69
N SER A 134 7.58 11.80 7.43
CA SER A 134 6.44 11.24 6.67
C SER A 134 5.84 9.99 7.34
N ALA A 135 6.67 9.09 7.87
CA ALA A 135 6.19 7.92 8.58
C ALA A 135 5.41 8.30 9.86
N LEU A 136 5.87 9.32 10.59
CA LEU A 136 5.22 9.79 11.81
C LEU A 136 3.91 10.53 11.52
N THR A 137 3.86 11.39 10.51
CA THR A 137 2.62 12.12 10.15
C THR A 137 1.59 11.21 9.50
N GLY A 138 2.03 10.15 8.81
CA GLY A 138 1.15 9.10 8.27
C GLY A 138 0.62 8.11 9.31
N LEU A 139 1.29 7.94 10.45
CA LEU A 139 0.95 6.92 11.45
C LEU A 139 -0.47 7.06 12.02
N PRO A 140 -0.97 8.26 12.42
CA PRO A 140 -2.34 8.43 12.90
C PRO A 140 -3.39 7.98 11.88
N TRP A 141 -3.19 8.32 10.61
CA TRP A 141 -4.10 7.93 9.51
C TRP A 141 -4.11 6.42 9.31
N SER A 142 -2.93 5.78 9.33
CA SER A 142 -2.82 4.33 9.19
C SER A 142 -3.45 3.58 10.39
N LEU A 143 -3.29 4.09 11.60
CA LEU A 143 -3.93 3.55 12.80
C LEU A 143 -5.45 3.66 12.73
N TYR A 144 -5.97 4.83 12.35
CA TYR A 144 -7.41 5.04 12.21
C TYR A 144 -8.01 4.13 11.13
N ASN A 145 -7.39 4.05 9.96
CA ASN A 145 -7.87 3.16 8.90
C ASN A 145 -7.92 1.70 9.37
N THR A 146 -6.87 1.22 10.03
CA THR A 146 -6.76 -0.17 10.46
C THR A 146 -7.69 -0.50 11.64
N PHE A 147 -7.58 0.24 12.74
CA PHE A 147 -8.21 -0.11 14.02
C PHE A 147 -9.58 0.53 14.22
N VAL A 148 -10.03 1.40 13.31
CA VAL A 148 -11.39 1.97 13.34
C VAL A 148 -12.18 1.53 12.11
N ILE A 149 -11.68 1.81 10.89
CA ILE A 149 -12.45 1.51 9.67
C ILE A 149 -12.45 0.01 9.38
N GLU A 150 -11.28 -0.59 9.19
CA GLU A 150 -11.18 -2.03 8.88
C GLU A 150 -11.72 -2.88 10.04
N GLU A 151 -11.50 -2.49 11.30
CA GLU A 151 -12.08 -3.15 12.48
C GLU A 151 -13.62 -3.08 12.49
N LYS A 152 -14.21 -1.90 12.27
CA LYS A 152 -15.68 -1.72 12.22
C LYS A 152 -16.32 -2.63 11.17
N HIS A 153 -15.66 -2.81 10.04
CA HIS A 153 -16.13 -3.63 8.92
C HIS A 153 -15.66 -5.09 8.99
N GLY A 154 -14.96 -5.50 10.06
CA GLY A 154 -14.57 -6.88 10.32
C GLY A 154 -13.42 -7.40 9.45
N PHE A 155 -12.66 -6.50 8.83
CA PHE A 155 -11.52 -6.84 7.97
C PHE A 155 -10.19 -6.90 8.71
N ASN A 156 -10.03 -6.18 9.82
CA ASN A 156 -8.79 -6.18 10.60
C ASN A 156 -8.64 -7.49 11.39
N GLN A 157 -7.44 -8.09 11.34
CA GLN A 157 -7.11 -9.29 12.11
C GLN A 157 -5.83 -9.12 12.94
N GLN A 158 -5.16 -7.97 12.80
CA GLN A 158 -3.89 -7.68 13.48
C GLN A 158 -4.10 -6.93 14.79
N THR A 159 -3.21 -7.17 15.75
CA THR A 159 -3.12 -6.42 17.01
C THR A 159 -2.25 -5.17 16.85
N LEU A 160 -2.41 -4.19 17.74
CA LEU A 160 -1.57 -2.98 17.76
C LEU A 160 -0.07 -3.31 17.88
N GLY A 161 0.27 -4.31 18.68
CA GLY A 161 1.67 -4.76 18.83
C GLY A 161 2.24 -5.36 17.54
N PHE A 162 1.44 -6.12 16.78
CA PHE A 162 1.85 -6.61 15.46
C PHE A 162 2.03 -5.45 14.49
N PHE A 163 1.06 -4.53 14.43
CA PHE A 163 1.09 -3.35 13.55
C PHE A 163 2.34 -2.50 13.77
N MET A 164 2.66 -2.15 15.03
CA MET A 164 3.83 -1.32 15.34
C MET A 164 5.15 -2.04 15.02
N LYS A 165 5.25 -3.34 15.33
CA LYS A 165 6.43 -4.15 14.95
C LYS A 165 6.60 -4.19 13.43
N ASP A 166 5.52 -4.37 12.70
CA ASP A 166 5.54 -4.40 11.23
C ASP A 166 5.94 -3.03 10.63
N ALA A 167 5.39 -1.93 11.16
CA ALA A 167 5.73 -0.58 10.74
C ALA A 167 7.23 -0.25 10.96
N ILE A 168 7.76 -0.58 12.13
CA ILE A 168 9.19 -0.38 12.45
C ILE A 168 10.06 -1.24 11.52
N LYS A 169 9.74 -2.52 11.34
CA LYS A 169 10.48 -3.41 10.44
C LYS A 169 10.47 -2.89 9.01
N LYS A 170 9.32 -2.44 8.49
CA LYS A 170 9.20 -1.85 7.15
C LYS A 170 10.07 -0.60 7.01
N PHE A 171 10.04 0.27 8.01
CA PHE A 171 10.87 1.48 8.02
C PHE A 171 12.35 1.13 7.99
N VAL A 172 12.82 0.24 8.88
CA VAL A 172 14.24 -0.16 8.96
C VAL A 172 14.71 -0.80 7.65
N VAL A 173 13.97 -1.79 7.12
CA VAL A 173 14.33 -2.44 5.85
C VAL A 173 14.37 -1.42 4.71
N THR A 174 13.42 -0.47 4.68
CA THR A 174 13.42 0.62 3.69
C THR A 174 14.68 1.46 3.80
N GLN A 175 15.09 1.89 5.01
CA GLN A 175 16.31 2.68 5.19
C GLN A 175 17.58 1.91 4.83
N CYS A 176 17.66 0.62 5.16
CA CYS A 176 18.80 -0.24 4.80
C CYS A 176 19.01 -0.35 3.28
N ILE A 177 17.96 -0.19 2.48
CA ILE A 177 18.04 -0.21 1.02
C ILE A 177 18.20 1.22 0.47
N LEU A 178 17.38 2.15 0.95
CA LEU A 178 17.31 3.52 0.45
C LEU A 178 18.64 4.25 0.61
N LEU A 179 19.24 4.26 1.82
CA LEU A 179 20.41 5.09 2.08
C LEU A 179 21.64 4.66 1.27
N PRO A 180 21.99 3.36 1.15
CA PRO A 180 23.11 2.93 0.30
C PRO A 180 22.84 3.15 -1.20
N VAL A 181 21.61 2.91 -1.68
CA VAL A 181 21.27 3.14 -3.08
C VAL A 181 21.33 4.63 -3.42
N SER A 182 20.78 5.49 -2.56
CA SER A 182 20.82 6.94 -2.71
C SER A 182 22.24 7.49 -2.65
N SER A 183 23.09 6.99 -1.76
CA SER A 183 24.49 7.46 -1.67
C SER A 183 25.26 7.18 -2.96
N LEU A 184 25.13 5.97 -3.51
CA LEU A 184 25.74 5.59 -4.78
C LEU A 184 25.17 6.39 -5.95
N LEU A 185 23.84 6.57 -6.02
CA LEU A 185 23.20 7.36 -7.06
C LEU A 185 23.69 8.81 -7.05
N LEU A 186 23.72 9.45 -5.87
CA LEU A 186 24.22 10.82 -5.72
C LEU A 186 25.70 10.91 -6.10
N TYR A 187 26.49 9.90 -5.77
CA TYR A 187 27.89 9.83 -6.18
C TYR A 187 28.06 9.73 -7.70
N ILE A 188 27.26 8.88 -8.36
CA ILE A 188 27.23 8.74 -9.83
C ILE A 188 26.86 10.07 -10.50
N ILE A 189 25.85 10.75 -9.98
CA ILE A 189 25.43 12.07 -10.49
C ILE A 189 26.56 13.10 -10.36
N LYS A 190 27.30 13.09 -9.24
CA LYS A 190 28.41 14.03 -9.01
C LYS A 190 29.63 13.77 -9.91
N ILE A 191 29.93 12.51 -10.24
CA ILE A 191 31.14 12.15 -11.01
C ILE A 191 30.90 11.99 -12.52
N GLY A 192 29.65 11.78 -12.95
CA GLY A 192 29.33 11.32 -14.30
C GLY A 192 29.49 12.34 -15.45
N GLY A 193 29.83 13.60 -15.16
CA GLY A 193 29.99 14.68 -16.16
C GLY A 193 28.70 14.95 -16.95
N ASP A 194 28.80 15.49 -18.17
CA ASP A 194 27.62 15.87 -18.98
C ASP A 194 26.68 14.69 -19.30
N TYR A 195 27.20 13.46 -19.27
CA TYR A 195 26.45 12.22 -19.54
C TYR A 195 26.06 11.46 -18.27
N PHE A 196 26.10 12.10 -17.09
CA PHE A 196 25.79 11.46 -15.81
C PHE A 196 24.43 10.73 -15.80
N PHE A 197 23.46 11.26 -16.54
CA PHE A 197 22.10 10.73 -16.61
C PHE A 197 22.02 9.32 -17.22
N ILE A 198 22.94 8.96 -18.13
CA ILE A 198 23.02 7.61 -18.71
C ILE A 198 23.46 6.61 -17.64
N TYR A 199 24.50 6.95 -16.87
CA TYR A 199 25.01 6.11 -15.80
C TYR A 199 24.01 6.00 -14.64
N ALA A 200 23.35 7.10 -14.29
CA ALA A 200 22.29 7.13 -13.28
C ALA A 200 21.09 6.28 -13.70
N TRP A 201 20.67 6.35 -14.97
CA TRP A 201 19.62 5.50 -15.53
C TRP A 201 20.01 4.03 -15.51
N LEU A 202 21.21 3.68 -15.96
CA LEU A 202 21.67 2.29 -15.97
C LEU A 202 21.78 1.74 -14.54
N PHE A 203 22.28 2.54 -13.61
CA PHE A 203 22.36 2.17 -12.20
C PHE A 203 20.96 1.92 -11.60
N THR A 204 20.00 2.81 -11.81
CA THR A 204 18.64 2.61 -11.30
C THR A 204 17.96 1.41 -11.95
N LEU A 205 18.17 1.15 -13.24
CA LEU A 205 17.70 -0.07 -13.91
C LEU A 205 18.26 -1.34 -13.25
N VAL A 206 19.57 -1.38 -13.00
CA VAL A 206 20.22 -2.54 -12.35
C VAL A 206 19.68 -2.72 -10.94
N VAL A 207 19.59 -1.64 -10.15
CA VAL A 207 19.03 -1.69 -8.78
C VAL A 207 17.59 -2.19 -8.80
N SER A 208 16.74 -1.68 -9.71
CA SER A 208 15.36 -2.14 -9.85
C SER A 208 15.28 -3.63 -10.20
N LEU A 209 16.10 -4.10 -11.15
CA LEU A 209 16.15 -5.51 -11.53
C LEU A 209 16.58 -6.39 -10.35
N VAL A 210 17.60 -5.99 -9.61
CA VAL A 210 18.08 -6.70 -8.42
C VAL A 210 16.99 -6.74 -7.36
N LEU A 211 16.39 -5.60 -7.00
CA LEU A 211 15.35 -5.52 -5.97
C LEU A 211 14.14 -6.38 -6.32
N VAL A 212 13.62 -6.30 -7.56
CA VAL A 212 12.50 -7.14 -8.01
C VAL A 212 12.86 -8.63 -7.95
N THR A 213 14.10 -8.99 -8.27
CA THR A 213 14.57 -10.39 -8.26
C THR A 213 14.68 -10.93 -6.83
N ILE A 214 15.25 -10.16 -5.89
CA ILE A 214 15.46 -10.62 -4.51
C ILE A 214 14.21 -10.43 -3.63
N TYR A 215 13.25 -9.61 -4.04
CA TYR A 215 12.10 -9.22 -3.21
C TYR A 215 11.37 -10.44 -2.62
N ALA A 216 10.98 -11.39 -3.46
CA ALA A 216 10.13 -12.48 -3.01
C ALA A 216 10.85 -13.53 -2.15
N ASP A 217 12.16 -13.71 -2.34
CA ASP A 217 12.95 -14.70 -1.60
C ASP A 217 13.56 -14.14 -0.31
N TYR A 218 13.87 -12.84 -0.27
CA TYR A 218 14.63 -12.23 0.83
C TYR A 218 13.90 -11.11 1.57
N ILE A 219 12.97 -10.41 0.92
CA ILE A 219 12.29 -9.25 1.53
C ILE A 219 10.90 -9.64 2.01
N ALA A 220 10.05 -10.20 1.15
CA ALA A 220 8.68 -10.58 1.48
C ALA A 220 8.59 -11.56 2.67
N PRO A 221 9.45 -12.59 2.80
CA PRO A 221 9.42 -13.52 3.94
C PRO A 221 9.78 -12.88 5.28
N LEU A 222 10.35 -11.67 5.29
CA LEU A 222 10.56 -10.91 6.53
C LEU A 222 9.23 -10.41 7.10
N PHE A 223 8.21 -10.23 6.27
CA PHE A 223 6.92 -9.63 6.64
C PHE A 223 5.80 -10.65 6.74
N ASP A 224 5.81 -11.65 5.88
CA ASP A 224 4.73 -12.62 5.75
C ASP A 224 5.26 -14.06 5.70
N LYS A 225 4.44 -15.00 6.15
CA LYS A 225 4.79 -16.42 6.12
C LYS A 225 4.31 -17.04 4.81
N PHE A 226 5.26 -17.62 4.08
CA PHE A 226 5.01 -18.34 2.83
C PHE A 226 5.18 -19.83 3.07
N THR A 227 4.17 -20.63 2.72
CA THR A 227 4.21 -22.09 2.77
C THR A 227 3.92 -22.65 1.39
N PRO A 228 4.55 -23.76 0.96
CA PRO A 228 4.16 -24.43 -0.27
C PRO A 228 2.68 -24.84 -0.23
N LEU A 229 1.97 -24.70 -1.35
CA LEU A 229 0.61 -25.22 -1.48
C LEU A 229 0.63 -26.75 -1.23
N PRO A 230 -0.21 -27.29 -0.34
CA PRO A 230 -0.28 -28.72 -0.08
C PRO A 230 -0.58 -29.52 -1.36
N GLU A 231 -0.13 -30.77 -1.41
CA GLU A 231 -0.51 -31.68 -2.49
C GLU A 231 -2.03 -31.92 -2.45
N GLY A 232 -2.67 -31.88 -3.61
CA GLY A 232 -4.11 -32.05 -3.72
C GLY A 232 -4.66 -31.68 -5.10
N LYS A 233 -5.97 -31.79 -5.25
CA LYS A 233 -6.71 -31.54 -6.51
C LYS A 233 -6.42 -30.14 -7.06
N LEU A 234 -6.51 -29.11 -6.21
CA LEU A 234 -6.28 -27.71 -6.61
C LEU A 234 -4.88 -27.50 -7.21
N LYS A 235 -3.84 -28.05 -6.57
CA LYS A 235 -2.46 -27.91 -7.05
C LYS A 235 -2.29 -28.55 -8.43
N GLN A 236 -2.84 -29.76 -8.62
CA GLN A 236 -2.77 -30.47 -9.90
C GLN A 236 -3.50 -29.71 -11.01
N GLU A 237 -4.68 -29.15 -10.73
CA GLU A 237 -5.43 -28.34 -11.69
C GLU A 237 -4.67 -27.07 -12.09
N ILE A 238 -4.03 -26.39 -11.13
CA ILE A 238 -3.15 -25.23 -11.41
C ILE A 238 -1.98 -25.63 -12.31
N GLU A 239 -1.33 -26.76 -12.04
CA GLU A 239 -0.19 -27.24 -12.85
C GLU A 239 -0.61 -27.62 -14.27
N VAL A 240 -1.76 -28.28 -14.43
CA VAL A 240 -2.35 -28.59 -15.75
C VAL A 240 -2.68 -27.31 -16.51
N MET A 241 -3.31 -26.34 -15.85
CA MET A 241 -3.63 -25.04 -16.45
C MET A 241 -2.38 -24.26 -16.84
N ALA A 242 -1.36 -24.22 -15.98
CA ALA A 242 -0.10 -23.56 -16.29
C ALA A 242 0.57 -24.19 -17.52
N LYS A 243 0.56 -25.52 -17.60
CA LYS A 243 1.11 -26.27 -18.74
C LYS A 243 0.33 -26.04 -20.03
N SER A 244 -1.00 -25.87 -19.99
CA SER A 244 -1.81 -25.67 -21.20
C SER A 244 -1.54 -24.35 -21.92
N ILE A 245 -0.94 -23.38 -21.22
CA ILE A 245 -0.56 -22.06 -21.77
C ILE A 245 0.96 -21.84 -21.78
N ASP A 246 1.75 -22.91 -21.64
CA ASP A 246 3.22 -22.86 -21.56
C ASP A 246 3.77 -21.89 -20.48
N PHE A 247 3.02 -21.67 -19.41
CA PHE A 247 3.48 -20.88 -18.28
C PHE A 247 4.50 -21.69 -17.47
N PRO A 248 5.76 -21.23 -17.31
CA PRO A 248 6.84 -22.00 -16.69
C PRO A 248 6.72 -21.99 -15.15
N LEU A 249 5.64 -22.58 -14.65
CA LEU A 249 5.35 -22.71 -13.23
C LEU A 249 6.40 -23.60 -12.55
N THR A 250 7.05 -23.05 -11.52
CA THR A 250 8.03 -23.78 -10.71
C THR A 250 7.46 -24.15 -9.34
N LYS A 251 6.76 -23.23 -8.68
CA LYS A 251 6.19 -23.44 -7.33
C LYS A 251 4.89 -22.66 -7.15
N VAL A 252 4.00 -23.21 -6.34
CA VAL A 252 2.80 -22.55 -5.83
C VAL A 252 2.94 -22.39 -4.32
N TYR A 253 2.74 -21.18 -3.83
CA TYR A 253 2.81 -20.82 -2.42
C TYR A 253 1.45 -20.32 -1.92
N VAL A 254 1.20 -20.54 -0.64
CA VAL A 254 0.16 -19.87 0.13
C VAL A 254 0.83 -18.87 1.06
N VAL A 255 0.34 -17.63 1.07
CA VAL A 255 0.74 -16.60 2.03
C VAL A 255 -0.32 -16.45 3.10
N GLU A 256 0.09 -16.42 4.37
CA GLU A 256 -0.78 -16.25 5.54
C GLU A 256 -1.22 -14.77 5.66
N GLY A 257 -2.08 -14.33 4.74
CA GLY A 257 -2.63 -12.97 4.69
C GLY A 257 -3.67 -12.72 5.78
N SER A 258 -4.37 -13.78 6.22
CA SER A 258 -5.35 -13.76 7.32
C SER A 258 -4.83 -13.13 8.61
N LYS A 259 -3.52 -13.22 8.88
CA LYS A 259 -2.88 -12.58 10.04
C LYS A 259 -2.99 -11.05 10.04
N ARG A 260 -3.16 -10.46 8.86
CA ARG A 260 -3.30 -9.01 8.66
C ARG A 260 -4.76 -8.64 8.45
N SER A 261 -5.41 -9.34 7.53
CA SER A 261 -6.77 -9.01 7.10
C SER A 261 -7.46 -10.19 6.44
N SER A 262 -8.80 -10.17 6.42
CA SER A 262 -9.62 -11.11 5.65
C SER A 262 -9.74 -10.78 4.16
N HIS A 263 -9.05 -9.74 3.64
CA HIS A 263 -8.99 -9.47 2.20
C HIS A 263 -8.26 -10.58 1.44
N SER A 264 -8.80 -10.95 0.28
CA SER A 264 -8.28 -12.03 -0.56
C SER A 264 -7.57 -11.48 -1.80
N ASN A 265 -6.47 -12.12 -2.20
CA ASN A 265 -5.73 -11.76 -3.42
C ASN A 265 -4.94 -12.98 -3.94
N ALA A 266 -4.49 -12.89 -5.18
CA ALA A 266 -3.54 -13.81 -5.79
C ALA A 266 -2.59 -13.03 -6.69
N TYR A 267 -1.34 -13.45 -6.75
CA TYR A 267 -0.37 -12.87 -7.67
C TYR A 267 0.63 -13.91 -8.13
N PHE A 268 1.35 -13.61 -9.21
CA PHE A 268 2.48 -14.39 -9.66
C PHE A 268 3.70 -13.47 -9.80
N TYR A 269 4.88 -14.06 -9.64
CA TYR A 269 6.13 -13.33 -9.80
C TYR A 269 7.21 -14.26 -10.36
N GLY A 270 8.39 -13.68 -10.59
CA GLY A 270 9.58 -14.41 -11.02
C GLY A 270 10.03 -14.03 -12.42
N PHE A 271 11.29 -14.35 -12.72
CA PHE A 271 11.95 -13.94 -13.95
C PHE A 271 12.21 -15.16 -14.84
N PHE A 272 12.03 -14.99 -16.15
CA PHE A 272 12.16 -16.04 -17.15
C PHE A 272 11.43 -17.35 -16.78
N LYS A 273 12.19 -18.45 -16.63
CA LYS A 273 11.68 -19.82 -16.41
C LYS A 273 11.38 -20.15 -14.95
N ASN A 274 11.59 -19.22 -14.02
CA ASN A 274 11.35 -19.43 -12.59
C ASN A 274 10.13 -18.60 -12.15
N LYS A 275 8.94 -18.96 -12.67
CA LYS A 275 7.68 -18.30 -12.28
C LYS A 275 7.05 -19.02 -11.09
N ARG A 276 6.50 -18.23 -10.18
CA ARG A 276 5.84 -18.73 -8.97
C ARG A 276 4.49 -18.07 -8.82
N ILE A 277 3.52 -18.83 -8.32
CA ILE A 277 2.18 -18.34 -7.98
C ILE A 277 2.08 -18.24 -6.46
N VAL A 278 1.48 -17.16 -5.97
CA VAL A 278 1.16 -16.94 -4.56
C VAL A 278 -0.33 -16.72 -4.41
N LEU A 279 -0.96 -17.53 -3.59
CA LEU A 279 -2.37 -17.44 -3.23
C LEU A 279 -2.46 -16.96 -1.78
N PHE A 280 -3.34 -16.00 -1.50
CA PHE A 280 -3.65 -15.68 -0.11
C PHE A 280 -4.48 -16.82 0.47
N ASP A 281 -4.23 -17.19 1.72
CA ASP A 281 -5.03 -18.19 2.43
C ASP A 281 -6.52 -17.79 2.50
N THR A 282 -6.81 -16.50 2.65
CA THR A 282 -8.18 -15.92 2.61
C THR A 282 -8.88 -16.07 1.26
N LEU A 283 -8.17 -16.38 0.17
CA LEU A 283 -8.77 -16.68 -1.13
C LEU A 283 -9.28 -18.13 -1.20
N LEU A 284 -8.70 -19.01 -0.39
CA LEU A 284 -8.89 -20.45 -0.47
C LEU A 284 -9.84 -20.89 0.63
N GLU A 285 -11.09 -21.22 0.27
CA GLU A 285 -12.14 -21.56 1.26
C GLU A 285 -11.72 -22.69 2.21
N GLU A 286 -11.06 -23.74 1.68
CA GLU A 286 -10.56 -24.89 2.47
C GLU A 286 -9.24 -24.62 3.21
N TYR A 287 -8.47 -23.61 2.80
CA TYR A 287 -7.14 -23.34 3.33
C TYR A 287 -7.05 -22.04 4.15
N SER A 288 -8.14 -21.26 4.21
CA SER A 288 -8.29 -20.08 5.03
C SER A 288 -8.17 -20.46 6.51
N VAL A 289 -7.18 -19.89 7.20
CA VAL A 289 -7.00 -20.09 8.64
C VAL A 289 -8.24 -19.63 9.42
N LEU A 290 -8.87 -18.53 8.96
CA LEU A 290 -10.10 -18.01 9.55
C LEU A 290 -11.24 -19.03 9.51
N ASN A 291 -11.32 -19.87 8.48
CA ASN A 291 -12.36 -20.89 8.37
C ASN A 291 -12.06 -22.10 9.27
N LYS A 292 -10.77 -22.46 9.44
CA LYS A 292 -10.34 -23.57 10.29
C LYS A 292 -10.55 -23.30 11.77
N ASP A 293 -10.20 -22.09 12.23
CA ASP A 293 -10.40 -21.68 13.63
C ASP A 293 -11.89 -21.76 14.03
N ILE A 294 -12.80 -21.45 13.09
CA ILE A 294 -14.25 -21.54 13.31
C ILE A 294 -14.72 -23.01 13.38
N GLN A 295 -14.14 -23.91 12.58
CA GLN A 295 -14.47 -25.35 12.62
C GLN A 295 -14.01 -26.00 13.93
N GLU A 296 -12.82 -25.64 14.42
CA GLU A 296 -12.29 -26.12 15.69
C GLU A 296 -13.09 -25.59 16.89
N GLU A 297 -13.46 -24.30 16.90
CA GLU A 297 -14.28 -23.71 17.96
C GLU A 297 -15.73 -24.24 17.98
N SER A 298 -16.25 -24.69 16.83
CA SER A 298 -17.60 -25.28 16.73
C SER A 298 -17.64 -26.80 16.98
N GLY A 299 -16.49 -27.44 17.24
CA GLY A 299 -16.41 -28.87 17.53
C GLY A 299 -16.73 -29.77 16.33
N MET A 300 -16.57 -29.27 15.10
CA MET A 300 -16.81 -30.03 13.87
C MET A 300 -15.52 -30.68 13.39
N GLU A 301 -15.43 -32.01 13.48
CA GLU A 301 -14.33 -32.78 12.85
C GLU A 301 -14.31 -32.58 11.33
N PRO A 302 -13.13 -32.62 10.68
CA PRO A 302 -13.05 -32.52 9.23
C PRO A 302 -13.64 -33.77 8.59
N ARG A 303 -14.90 -33.69 8.14
CA ARG A 303 -15.53 -34.72 7.31
C ARG A 303 -15.08 -34.54 5.86
N ASN A 304 -14.43 -35.58 5.37
CA ASN A 304 -13.90 -35.65 4.02
C ASN A 304 -14.96 -36.18 3.05
N ASP A 305 -16.10 -35.49 2.91
CA ASP A 305 -17.17 -35.92 2.02
C ASP A 305 -17.66 -34.75 1.14
N GLY A 306 -17.73 -35.02 -0.17
CA GLY A 306 -17.92 -34.04 -1.23
C GLY A 306 -19.30 -33.39 -1.30
N GLU A 307 -19.31 -32.24 -2.00
CA GLU A 307 -20.45 -31.63 -2.69
C GLU A 307 -21.82 -31.79 -2.00
N GLY A 308 -22.06 -31.03 -0.92
CA GLY A 308 -23.39 -31.00 -0.30
C GLY A 308 -23.67 -29.86 0.69
N ASP A 309 -22.70 -29.47 1.51
CA ASP A 309 -23.00 -28.68 2.74
C ASP A 309 -22.53 -27.21 2.74
N SER A 310 -22.19 -26.64 1.59
CA SER A 310 -21.66 -25.26 1.51
C SER A 310 -22.65 -24.19 2.03
N GLU A 311 -23.96 -24.42 1.97
CA GLU A 311 -24.96 -23.49 2.53
C GLU A 311 -25.14 -23.60 4.04
N GLU A 312 -25.04 -24.81 4.60
CA GLU A 312 -25.20 -25.03 6.04
C GLU A 312 -23.99 -24.51 6.83
N ILE A 313 -22.79 -24.64 6.24
CA ILE A 313 -21.56 -24.02 6.76
C ILE A 313 -21.67 -22.49 6.71
N LYS A 314 -22.13 -21.91 5.59
CA LYS A 314 -22.35 -20.46 5.46
C LYS A 314 -23.33 -19.90 6.50
N ALA A 315 -24.43 -20.62 6.78
CA ALA A 315 -25.42 -20.20 7.77
C ALA A 315 -24.88 -20.27 9.22
N LYS A 316 -24.12 -21.31 9.56
CA LYS A 316 -23.56 -21.49 10.92
C LYS A 316 -22.37 -20.55 11.19
N VAL A 317 -21.50 -20.30 10.21
CA VAL A 317 -20.44 -19.28 10.29
C VAL A 317 -21.02 -17.90 10.58
N LYS A 318 -22.12 -17.52 9.90
CA LYS A 318 -22.81 -16.24 10.12
C LYS A 318 -23.34 -16.08 11.55
N SER A 319 -23.77 -17.18 12.19
CA SER A 319 -24.31 -17.18 13.55
C SER A 319 -23.21 -17.05 14.62
N SER A 320 -22.08 -17.73 14.45
CA SER A 320 -20.95 -17.68 15.41
C SER A 320 -20.31 -16.28 15.50
N TYR A 321 -20.25 -15.54 14.38
CA TYR A 321 -19.80 -14.14 14.38
C TYR A 321 -20.71 -13.19 15.18
N VAL A 322 -22.01 -13.50 15.29
CA VAL A 322 -22.96 -12.70 16.08
C VAL A 322 -22.84 -13.04 17.57
N LEU A 323 -22.60 -14.30 17.91
CA LEU A 323 -22.50 -14.75 19.31
C LEU A 323 -21.19 -14.33 20.00
N LYS A 324 -20.07 -14.26 19.27
CA LYS A 324 -18.79 -13.74 19.82
C LYS A 324 -18.83 -12.23 20.11
N LYS A 325 -19.80 -11.50 19.58
CA LYS A 325 -19.99 -10.05 19.79
C LYS A 325 -20.84 -9.68 21.02
N ASN A 326 -21.48 -10.66 21.68
CA ASN A 326 -22.34 -10.46 22.84
C ASN A 326 -21.73 -10.96 24.16
N LYS A 327 -20.42 -11.20 24.23
CA LYS A 327 -19.69 -11.52 25.45
C LYS A 327 -18.53 -10.57 25.71
#